data_AF-A0A7X9DKY2-F1
#
_entry.id   AF-A0A7X9DKY2-F1
#
_cell.length_a   1.000
_cell.length_b   1.000
_cell.length_c   1.000
_cell.angle_alpha   90.00
_cell.angle_beta   90.00
_cell.angle_gamma   90.00
#
_symmetry.space_group_name_H-M   'P 1'
#
loop_
_entity.id
_entity.type
_entity.pdbx_description
1 polymer ?
#
loop_
_entity_poly.entity_id
_entity_poly.type
_entity_poly.pdbx_seq_one_letter_code
_entity_poly.pdbx_strand_id
1 'polypeptide(L)'
;MAYTLCMQENEDITPISGSEEVKDVKISKNKETKRNIRGSKKVRLGVIIFLMAVVAVLFVVWEKARIFLVVAFLALLAALGMEVSNKDYDVQQLIKTKSFEQSEVQRDSSGNVLFDVFGNTTTDATKGKKADQYNCSDFKTQPQAQAFFEKVGGLGNDINRLDGNKDGEACESLPKSTK
;
A
#
# COMPACT_ATOMS: atom_id res chain seq x y z
N MET A 1 -67.36 -6.35 29.36
CA MET A 1 -67.68 -5.94 27.97
C MET A 1 -66.55 -6.48 27.11
N ALA A 2 -66.84 -7.54 26.37
CA ALA A 2 -65.89 -8.23 25.51
C ALA A 2 -65.95 -7.64 24.10
N TYR A 3 -64.80 -7.48 23.45
CA TYR A 3 -64.67 -7.72 22.00
C TYR A 3 -63.30 -8.34 21.74
N THR A 4 -63.33 -9.34 20.87
CA THR A 4 -62.31 -10.33 20.53
C THR A 4 -62.06 -10.25 19.00
N LEU A 5 -60.98 -10.87 18.53
CA LEU A 5 -60.68 -11.34 17.15
C LEU A 5 -60.20 -10.26 16.14
N CYS A 6 -59.27 -10.50 15.19
CA CYS A 6 -58.36 -11.62 14.90
C CYS A 6 -57.42 -11.29 13.70
N MET A 7 -56.33 -12.08 13.56
CA MET A 7 -55.73 -12.66 12.31
C MET A 7 -55.24 -11.73 11.17
N GLN A 8 -54.38 -12.10 10.20
CA GLN A 8 -53.25 -13.03 9.99
C GLN A 8 -52.77 -12.82 8.51
N GLU A 9 -51.48 -13.07 8.23
CA GLU A 9 -50.78 -13.46 6.96
C GLU A 9 -51.31 -13.25 5.51
N ASN A 10 -50.31 -12.93 4.64
CA ASN A 10 -49.97 -13.50 3.31
C ASN A 10 -50.63 -13.07 1.97
N GLU A 11 -49.70 -13.02 0.98
CA GLU A 11 -49.84 -13.16 -0.50
C GLU A 11 -50.59 -12.03 -1.23
N ASP A 12 -50.25 -11.61 -2.46
CA ASP A 12 -49.92 -12.40 -3.64
C ASP A 12 -49.30 -11.53 -4.75
N ILE A 13 -48.57 -12.20 -5.62
CA ILE A 13 -47.92 -11.76 -6.85
C ILE A 13 -48.97 -11.65 -7.98
N THR A 14 -48.56 -11.02 -9.10
CA THR A 14 -49.06 -11.12 -10.50
C THR A 14 -49.90 -9.93 -10.99
N PRO A 15 -50.12 -9.77 -12.31
CA PRO A 15 -49.12 -9.70 -13.40
C PRO A 15 -49.48 -8.58 -14.40
N ILE A 16 -48.52 -7.87 -15.01
CA ILE A 16 -48.83 -7.13 -16.25
C ILE A 16 -47.70 -7.28 -17.27
N SER A 17 -48.05 -8.05 -18.31
CA SER A 17 -47.41 -8.12 -19.61
C SER A 17 -47.39 -6.76 -20.30
N GLY A 18 -46.23 -6.33 -20.78
CA GLY A 18 -46.07 -5.17 -21.64
C GLY A 18 -44.78 -5.29 -22.43
N SER A 19 -44.90 -5.80 -23.65
CA SER A 19 -43.85 -5.90 -24.65
C SER A 19 -43.50 -4.50 -25.19
N GLU A 20 -42.36 -3.95 -24.81
CA GLU A 20 -41.69 -2.90 -25.58
C GLU A 20 -40.19 -3.18 -25.65
N GLU A 21 -39.68 -3.26 -26.88
CA GLU A 21 -38.26 -3.32 -27.21
C GLU A 21 -37.51 -2.13 -26.59
N VAL A 22 -36.81 -2.36 -25.48
CA VAL A 22 -35.74 -1.46 -25.06
C VAL A 22 -34.54 -1.76 -25.96
N LYS A 23 -34.44 -0.98 -27.04
CA LYS A 23 -33.29 -0.96 -27.95
C LYS A 23 -32.00 -0.84 -27.15
N ASP A 24 -31.08 -1.78 -27.39
CA ASP A 24 -29.73 -1.78 -26.85
C ASP A 24 -29.07 -0.41 -27.06
N VAL A 25 -29.03 0.40 -26.01
CA VAL A 25 -28.10 1.51 -25.93
C VAL A 25 -26.72 0.88 -25.80
N LYS A 26 -26.05 0.72 -26.95
CA LYS A 26 -24.60 0.55 -27.03
C LYS A 26 -23.95 1.78 -26.38
N ILE A 27 -23.80 1.73 -25.06
CA ILE A 27 -22.83 2.56 -24.36
C ILE A 27 -21.48 2.07 -24.88
N SER A 28 -20.94 2.82 -25.83
CA SER A 28 -19.57 2.68 -26.26
C SER A 28 -18.72 2.72 -25.00
N LYS A 29 -18.08 1.59 -24.68
CA LYS A 29 -16.95 1.59 -23.78
C LYS A 29 -15.84 2.36 -24.50
N ASN A 30 -15.88 3.69 -24.44
CA ASN A 30 -14.66 4.46 -24.47
C ASN A 30 -13.93 4.17 -23.16
N LYS A 31 -13.33 2.99 -23.10
CA LYS A 31 -12.28 2.70 -22.14
C LYS A 31 -11.07 3.46 -22.66
N GLU A 32 -11.03 4.77 -22.40
CA GLU A 32 -9.76 5.43 -22.21
C GLU A 32 -9.08 4.64 -21.09
N THR A 33 -8.30 3.67 -21.51
CA THR A 33 -7.33 3.03 -20.65
C THR A 33 -6.29 4.12 -20.47
N LYS A 34 -6.58 5.05 -19.55
CA LYS A 34 -5.59 5.96 -19.00
C LYS A 34 -4.55 5.03 -18.40
N ARG A 35 -3.57 4.62 -19.20
CA ARG A 35 -2.46 3.83 -18.73
C ARG A 35 -1.86 4.72 -17.66
N ASN A 36 -2.04 4.35 -16.41
CA ASN A 36 -1.22 4.91 -15.36
C ASN A 36 0.20 4.52 -15.76
N ILE A 37 0.91 5.43 -16.45
CA ILE A 37 2.34 5.34 -16.68
C ILE A 37 2.95 5.62 -15.31
N ARG A 38 2.75 4.65 -14.40
CA ARG A 38 3.50 4.55 -13.18
C ARG A 38 4.88 4.19 -13.66
N GLY A 39 5.74 5.19 -13.81
CA GLY A 39 7.10 5.02 -14.31
C GLY A 39 7.77 3.92 -13.51
N SER A 40 8.17 2.84 -14.19
CA SER A 40 8.89 1.74 -13.57
C SER A 40 10.25 2.26 -13.07
N LYS A 41 10.83 1.58 -12.06
CA LYS A 41 12.17 1.92 -11.53
C LYS A 41 13.21 2.11 -12.64
N LYS A 42 13.15 1.24 -13.67
CA LYS A 42 14.04 1.31 -14.84
C LYS A 42 13.83 2.59 -15.65
N VAL A 43 12.58 3.04 -15.80
CA VAL A 43 12.26 4.29 -16.51
C VAL A 43 12.74 5.50 -15.72
N ARG A 44 12.51 5.55 -14.41
CA ARG A 44 12.99 6.66 -13.54
C ARG A 44 14.51 6.77 -13.56
N LEU A 45 15.18 5.63 -13.37
CA LEU A 45 16.64 5.54 -13.45
C LEU A 45 17.16 5.93 -14.85
N GLY A 46 16.50 5.47 -15.91
CA GLY A 46 16.83 5.83 -17.29
C GLY A 46 16.70 7.33 -17.56
N VAL A 47 15.65 7.98 -17.03
CA VAL A 47 15.45 9.43 -17.12
C VAL A 47 16.56 10.19 -16.39
N ILE A 48 16.93 9.77 -15.17
CA ILE A 48 18.03 10.42 -14.42
C ILE A 48 19.36 10.28 -15.16
N ILE A 49 19.68 9.09 -15.68
CA ILE A 49 20.91 8.86 -16.47
C ILE A 49 20.92 9.74 -17.73
N PHE A 50 19.79 9.83 -18.43
CA PHE A 50 19.65 10.70 -19.60
C PHE A 50 19.85 12.18 -19.25
N LEU A 51 19.23 12.66 -18.17
CA LEU A 51 19.41 14.04 -17.69
C LEU A 51 20.87 14.34 -17.32
N MET A 52 21.57 13.39 -16.69
CA MET A 52 22.99 13.53 -16.36
C MET A 52 23.86 13.65 -17.62
N ALA A 53 23.56 12.88 -18.67
CA ALA A 53 24.26 12.99 -19.95
C ALA A 53 24.01 14.36 -20.61
N VAL A 54 22.77 14.86 -20.60
CA VAL A 54 22.45 16.20 -21.13
C VAL A 54 23.19 17.28 -20.35
N VAL A 55 23.17 17.23 -19.01
CA VAL A 55 23.90 18.18 -18.16
C VAL A 55 25.41 18.13 -18.44
N ALA A 56 25.99 16.94 -18.63
CA ALA A 56 27.40 16.79 -18.98
C ALA A 56 27.74 17.44 -20.34
N VAL A 57 26.88 17.27 -21.35
CA VAL A 57 27.05 17.93 -22.66
C VAL A 57 26.91 19.45 -22.53
N LEU A 58 25.89 19.93 -21.80
CA LEU A 58 25.69 21.37 -21.56
C LEU A 58 26.85 21.99 -20.78
N PHE A 59 27.48 21.25 -19.87
CA PHE A 59 28.64 21.72 -19.12
C PHE A 59 29.84 22.02 -20.01
N VAL A 60 30.02 21.23 -21.08
CA VAL A 60 31.07 21.43 -22.08
C VAL A 60 30.73 22.57 -23.05
N VAL A 61 29.45 22.71 -23.45
CA VAL A 61 29.01 23.69 -24.46
C VAL A 61 28.74 25.08 -23.88
N TRP A 62 28.35 25.19 -22.60
CA TRP A 62 27.84 26.43 -22.01
C TRP A 62 28.64 26.87 -20.79
N GLU A 63 29.83 27.41 -21.04
CA GLU A 63 30.81 27.77 -20.01
C GLU A 63 30.29 28.78 -18.98
N LYS A 64 29.39 29.68 -19.38
CA LYS A 64 28.77 30.71 -18.52
C LYS A 64 27.78 30.14 -17.51
N ALA A 65 27.22 28.97 -17.79
CA ALA A 65 26.26 28.29 -16.92
C ALA A 65 26.93 27.25 -15.99
N ARG A 66 28.26 27.08 -16.03
CA ARG A 66 28.96 25.99 -15.30
C ARG A 66 28.64 25.95 -13.82
N ILE A 67 28.60 27.09 -13.12
CA ILE A 67 28.30 27.13 -11.68
C ILE A 67 26.89 26.58 -11.41
N PHE A 68 25.90 27.00 -12.20
CA PHE A 68 24.53 26.50 -12.08
C PHE A 68 24.45 25.00 -12.40
N LEU A 69 25.18 24.56 -13.44
CA LEU A 69 25.22 23.15 -13.82
C LEU A 69 25.90 22.25 -12.78
N VAL A 70 26.90 22.74 -12.03
CA VAL A 70 27.49 21.98 -10.91
C VAL A 70 26.48 21.77 -9.80
N VAL A 71 25.74 22.81 -9.42
CA VAL A 71 24.68 22.70 -8.40
C VAL A 71 23.59 21.73 -8.85
N ALA A 72 23.14 21.84 -10.11
CA ALA A 72 22.17 20.92 -10.68
C ALA A 72 22.70 19.47 -10.73
N PHE A 73 23.97 19.28 -11.08
CA PHE A 73 24.61 17.97 -11.12
C PHE A 73 24.69 17.33 -9.73
N LEU A 74 25.07 18.09 -8.70
CA LEU A 74 25.07 17.62 -7.31
C LEU A 74 23.65 17.23 -6.85
N ALA A 75 22.64 18.02 -7.19
CA ALA A 75 21.24 17.68 -6.90
C ALA A 75 20.78 16.40 -7.62
N LEU A 76 21.16 16.23 -8.89
CA LEU A 76 20.87 15.01 -9.65
C LEU A 76 21.61 13.79 -9.10
N LEU A 77 22.84 13.93 -8.61
CA LEU A 77 23.56 12.84 -7.93
C LEU A 77 22.85 12.41 -6.64
N ALA A 78 22.35 13.36 -5.85
CA ALA A 78 21.55 13.04 -4.66
C ALA A 78 20.26 12.31 -5.04
N ALA A 79 19.57 12.77 -6.09
CA ALA A 79 18.38 12.09 -6.62
C ALA A 79 18.68 10.68 -7.14
N LEU A 80 19.81 10.50 -7.84
CA LEU A 80 20.28 9.19 -8.30
C LEU A 80 20.52 8.25 -7.10
N GLY A 81 21.16 8.73 -6.03
CA GLY A 81 21.42 7.96 -4.82
C GLY A 81 20.13 7.43 -4.17
N MET A 82 19.08 8.25 -4.14
CA MET A 82 17.76 7.84 -3.64
C MET A 82 17.05 6.84 -4.57
N GLU A 83 17.16 6.98 -5.90
CA GLU A 83 16.52 6.05 -6.85
C GLU A 83 17.23 4.68 -6.93
N VAL A 84 18.55 4.64 -6.69
CA VAL A 84 19.31 3.38 -6.70
C VAL A 84 19.05 2.55 -5.45
N SER A 85 19.00 3.20 -4.28
CA SER A 85 19.03 2.50 -2.99
C SER A 85 17.73 1.79 -2.59
N ASN A 86 16.58 2.01 -3.27
CA ASN A 86 15.25 1.49 -2.87
C ASN A 86 14.88 1.79 -1.40
N LYS A 87 15.59 2.70 -0.74
CA LYS A 87 15.34 3.08 0.64
C LYS A 87 14.32 4.20 0.62
N ASP A 88 13.18 3.98 1.26
CA ASP A 88 12.29 5.07 1.61
C ASP A 88 12.62 5.52 3.03
N TYR A 89 12.65 6.83 3.24
CA TYR A 89 12.87 7.41 4.56
C TYR A 89 11.54 7.95 5.05
N ASP A 90 11.00 7.33 6.11
CA ASP A 90 9.76 7.81 6.69
C ASP A 90 10.02 9.16 7.39
N VAL A 91 9.58 10.24 6.74
CA VAL A 91 9.71 11.61 7.26
C VAL A 91 9.05 11.79 8.62
N GLN A 92 8.00 11.03 8.92
CA GLN A 92 7.31 11.11 10.20
C GLN A 92 8.13 10.43 11.30
N GLN A 93 8.77 9.30 11.02
CA GLN A 93 9.71 8.66 11.93
C GLN A 93 10.98 9.49 12.12
N LEU A 94 11.47 10.14 11.05
CA LEU A 94 12.63 11.03 11.12
C LEU A 94 12.36 12.21 12.05
N ILE A 95 11.16 12.81 11.99
CA ILE A 95 10.81 13.93 12.85
C ILE A 95 10.66 13.50 14.31
N LYS A 96 10.10 12.30 14.58
CA LYS A 96 9.91 11.78 15.94
C LYS A 96 11.23 11.36 16.60
N THR A 97 12.07 10.64 15.86
CA THR A 97 13.28 9.98 16.41
C THR A 97 14.56 10.77 16.15
N LYS A 98 14.55 11.69 15.19
CA LYS A 98 15.74 12.39 14.68
C LYS A 98 16.86 11.46 14.20
N SER A 99 16.54 10.19 13.88
CA SER A 99 17.49 9.16 13.47
C SER A 99 17.17 8.59 12.08
N PHE A 100 18.15 8.64 11.18
CA PHE A 100 18.03 8.12 9.81
C PHE A 100 18.05 6.59 9.74
N GLU A 101 18.70 5.90 10.68
CA GLU A 101 18.72 4.43 10.71
C GLU A 101 17.37 3.86 11.15
N GLN A 102 16.68 4.53 12.08
CA GLN A 102 15.39 4.10 12.59
C GLN A 102 14.24 4.33 11.60
N SER A 103 14.45 5.17 10.59
CA SER A 103 13.42 5.62 9.65
C SER A 103 13.53 4.96 8.27
N GLU A 104 14.37 3.92 8.14
CA GLU A 104 14.52 3.18 6.91
C GLU A 104 13.35 2.21 6.69
N VAL A 105 12.66 2.36 5.56
CA VAL A 105 11.64 1.42 5.09
C VAL A 105 12.14 0.76 3.81
N GLN A 106 12.39 -0.54 3.86
CA GLN A 106 12.83 -1.31 2.70
C GLN A 106 11.65 -1.80 1.85
N ARG A 107 11.82 -1.74 0.53
CA ARG A 107 10.85 -2.25 -0.46
C ARG A 107 11.42 -3.43 -1.23
N ASP A 108 10.52 -4.32 -1.64
CA ASP A 108 10.85 -5.37 -2.60
C ASP A 108 11.09 -4.80 -4.01
N SER A 109 11.48 -5.66 -4.96
CA SER A 109 11.70 -5.29 -6.36
C SER A 109 10.44 -4.76 -7.07
N SER A 110 9.26 -4.97 -6.49
CA SER A 110 7.96 -4.51 -6.98
C SER A 110 7.48 -3.22 -6.31
N GLY A 111 8.23 -2.70 -5.33
CA GLY A 111 7.91 -1.48 -4.58
C GLY A 111 6.95 -1.69 -3.41
N ASN A 112 6.70 -2.93 -2.98
CA ASN A 112 5.89 -3.22 -1.80
C ASN A 112 6.76 -3.27 -0.54
N VAL A 113 6.18 -2.85 0.59
CA VAL A 113 6.75 -3.10 1.91
C VAL A 113 6.23 -4.46 2.38
N LEU A 114 7.13 -5.41 2.58
CA LEU A 114 6.79 -6.73 3.11
C LEU A 114 7.21 -6.77 4.58
N PHE A 115 6.38 -7.39 5.40
CA PHE A 115 6.66 -7.65 6.81
C PHE A 115 6.92 -9.14 6.99
N ASP A 116 7.72 -9.52 7.97
CA ASP A 116 7.81 -10.90 8.44
C ASP A 116 6.74 -11.18 9.52
N VAL A 117 6.68 -12.41 10.03
CA VAL A 117 5.73 -12.81 11.09
C VAL A 117 5.97 -12.07 12.42
N PHE A 118 7.09 -11.35 12.57
CA PHE A 118 7.42 -10.54 13.74
C PHE A 118 7.18 -9.05 13.51
N GLY A 119 6.67 -8.66 12.34
CA GLY A 119 6.40 -7.27 11.96
C GLY A 119 7.65 -6.48 11.56
N ASN A 120 8.79 -7.13 11.30
CA ASN A 120 9.95 -6.47 10.72
C ASN A 120 9.83 -6.38 9.20
N THR A 121 10.32 -5.30 8.60
CA THR A 121 10.36 -5.19 7.14
C THR A 121 11.37 -6.17 6.55
N THR A 122 10.98 -6.91 5.52
CA THR A 122 11.84 -7.85 4.79
C THR A 122 11.76 -7.60 3.28
N THR A 123 12.81 -7.96 2.56
CA THR A 123 12.83 -7.95 1.08
C THR A 123 12.60 -9.34 0.49
N ASP A 124 12.49 -10.37 1.35
CA ASP A 124 12.29 -11.76 0.95
C ASP A 124 10.79 -12.10 0.89
N ALA A 125 10.27 -12.18 -0.34
CA ALA A 125 8.87 -12.52 -0.61
C ALA A 125 8.47 -13.95 -0.18
N THR A 126 9.43 -14.81 0.14
CA THR A 126 9.13 -16.16 0.67
C THR A 126 8.92 -16.17 2.18
N LYS A 127 9.45 -15.16 2.88
CA LYS A 127 9.40 -15.04 4.35
C LYS A 127 8.47 -13.94 4.84
N GLY A 128 8.04 -13.06 3.94
CA GLY A 128 7.19 -11.93 4.27
C GLY A 128 6.05 -11.72 3.30
N LYS A 129 5.00 -11.11 3.81
CA LYS A 129 3.81 -10.72 3.05
C LYS A 129 3.56 -9.23 3.27
N LYS A 130 2.65 -8.64 2.52
CA LYS A 130 2.21 -7.27 2.81
C LYS A 130 1.47 -7.23 4.15
N ALA A 131 1.46 -6.07 4.79
CA ALA A 131 0.75 -5.86 6.05
C ALA A 131 -0.70 -6.37 5.95
N ASP A 132 -1.40 -6.07 4.86
CA ASP A 132 -2.82 -6.39 4.60
C ASP A 132 -3.10 -7.89 4.27
N GLN A 133 -2.11 -8.77 4.38
CA GLN A 133 -2.22 -10.18 4.02
C GLN A 133 -2.04 -11.14 5.20
N TYR A 134 -1.80 -10.61 6.40
CA TYR A 134 -1.61 -11.41 7.61
C TYR A 134 -2.94 -11.73 8.28
N ASN A 135 -3.14 -12.99 8.66
CA ASN A 135 -4.31 -13.44 9.39
C ASN A 135 -3.88 -14.13 10.70
N CYS A 136 -4.82 -14.35 11.62
CA CYS A 136 -4.52 -15.08 12.86
C CYS A 136 -3.94 -16.48 12.64
N SER A 137 -4.26 -17.14 11.51
CA SER A 137 -3.69 -18.44 11.13
C SER A 137 -2.21 -18.39 10.74
N ASP A 138 -1.65 -17.21 10.45
CA ASP A 138 -0.23 -17.05 10.11
C ASP A 138 0.67 -17.04 11.36
N PHE A 139 0.09 -16.93 12.57
CA PHE A 139 0.82 -16.87 13.83
C PHE A 139 0.64 -18.16 14.62
N LYS A 140 1.70 -18.57 15.34
CA LYS A 140 1.67 -19.78 16.17
C LYS A 140 1.08 -19.52 17.55
N THR A 141 1.27 -18.31 18.08
CA THR A 141 0.87 -17.93 19.43
C THR A 141 0.29 -16.53 19.47
N GLN A 142 -0.58 -16.28 20.44
CA GLN A 142 -1.20 -14.96 20.64
C GLN A 142 -0.16 -13.85 20.86
N PRO A 143 0.89 -14.03 21.68
CA PRO A 143 1.92 -13.00 21.84
C PRO A 143 2.67 -12.65 20.55
N GLN A 144 2.82 -13.63 19.64
CA GLN A 144 3.45 -13.39 18.35
C GLN A 144 2.55 -12.50 17.46
N ALA A 145 1.24 -12.80 17.42
CA ALA A 145 0.27 -12.00 16.70
C ALA A 145 0.15 -10.58 17.30
N GLN A 146 0.14 -10.46 18.62
CA GLN A 146 0.12 -9.19 19.33
C GLN A 146 1.30 -8.29 18.96
N ALA A 147 2.52 -8.84 18.98
CA ALA A 147 3.72 -8.08 18.63
C ALA A 147 3.68 -7.57 17.18
N PHE A 148 3.17 -8.38 16.25
CA PHE A 148 2.98 -7.97 14.87
C PHE A 148 1.94 -6.84 14.78
N PHE A 149 0.78 -7.00 15.44
CA PHE A 149 -0.30 -6.03 15.45
C PHE A 149 0.17 -4.65 15.92
N GLU A 150 0.82 -4.58 17.08
CA GLU A 150 1.34 -3.32 17.65
C GLU A 150 2.37 -2.63 16.75
N LYS A 151 3.20 -3.42 16.06
CA LYS A 151 4.28 -2.89 15.23
C LYS A 151 3.82 -2.34 13.88
N VAL A 152 2.81 -2.97 13.29
CA VAL A 152 2.38 -2.67 11.91
C VAL A 152 1.23 -1.66 11.86
N GLY A 153 0.42 -1.54 12.92
CA GLY A 153 -0.66 -0.55 12.94
C GLY A 153 -1.44 -0.40 14.24
N GLY A 154 -1.54 -1.47 15.02
CA GLY A 154 -2.31 -1.52 16.26
C GLY A 154 -3.78 -1.13 16.06
N LEU A 155 -4.42 -0.66 17.14
CA LEU A 155 -5.81 -0.19 17.13
C LEU A 155 -6.08 0.94 16.14
N GLY A 156 -5.07 1.77 15.86
CA GLY A 156 -5.19 2.89 14.92
C GLY A 156 -5.23 2.46 13.45
N ASN A 157 -4.75 1.26 13.13
CA ASN A 157 -4.63 0.77 11.75
C ASN A 157 -4.66 -0.77 11.68
N ASP A 158 -5.77 -1.37 12.12
CA ASP A 158 -6.01 -2.81 12.01
C ASP A 158 -6.53 -3.20 10.62
N ILE A 159 -5.62 -3.25 9.65
CA ILE A 159 -5.95 -3.53 8.25
C ILE A 159 -6.53 -4.95 8.06
N ASN A 160 -6.07 -5.91 8.87
CA ASN A 160 -6.42 -7.32 8.74
C ASN A 160 -7.52 -7.79 9.68
N ARG A 161 -8.03 -6.90 10.55
CA ARG A 161 -8.93 -7.29 11.63
C ARG A 161 -8.32 -8.39 12.50
N LEU A 162 -7.03 -8.27 12.83
CA LEU A 162 -6.39 -9.18 13.79
C LEU A 162 -7.03 -9.04 15.17
N ASP A 163 -7.54 -7.85 15.47
CA ASP A 163 -8.35 -7.54 16.65
C ASP A 163 -9.80 -7.26 16.19
N GLY A 164 -10.60 -8.33 16.15
CA GLY A 164 -11.95 -8.29 15.57
C GLY A 164 -12.95 -7.44 16.38
N ASN A 165 -12.74 -7.39 17.70
CA ASN A 165 -13.52 -6.71 18.75
C ASN A 165 -12.99 -5.31 19.08
N LYS A 166 -11.77 -4.98 18.64
CA LYS A 166 -11.11 -3.68 18.80
C LYS A 166 -10.84 -3.30 20.26
N ASP A 167 -10.51 -4.28 21.10
CA ASP A 167 -10.17 -4.05 22.51
C ASP A 167 -8.66 -3.93 22.76
N GLY A 168 -7.84 -4.13 21.74
CA GLY A 168 -6.39 -4.02 21.76
C GLY A 168 -5.68 -5.38 21.81
N GLU A 169 -6.43 -6.49 21.91
CA GLU A 169 -5.87 -7.84 21.93
C GLU A 169 -6.05 -8.54 20.58
N ALA A 170 -4.95 -8.73 19.87
CA ALA A 170 -4.97 -9.42 18.58
C ALA A 170 -5.05 -10.94 18.77
N CYS A 171 -5.88 -11.59 17.95
CA CYS A 171 -5.95 -13.04 17.79
C CYS A 171 -6.06 -13.83 19.12
N GLU A 172 -6.96 -13.40 20.01
CA GLU A 172 -7.18 -14.00 21.33
C GLU A 172 -7.43 -15.53 21.32
N SER A 173 -7.91 -16.06 20.20
CA SER A 173 -8.15 -17.49 20.01
C SER A 173 -6.87 -18.34 19.94
N LEU A 174 -5.70 -17.73 19.78
CA LEU A 174 -4.41 -18.43 19.69
C LEU A 174 -3.86 -18.80 21.09
N PRO A 175 -3.03 -19.85 21.19
CA PRO A 175 -2.42 -20.24 22.45
C PRO A 175 -1.43 -19.17 22.96
N LYS A 176 -1.39 -18.96 24.28
CA LYS A 176 -0.49 -17.97 24.92
C LYS A 176 0.97 -18.42 25.02
N SER A 177 1.25 -19.72 24.87
CA SER A 177 2.62 -20.26 24.76
C SER A 177 2.64 -21.53 23.90
N THR A 178 3.74 -21.74 23.17
CA THR A 178 4.02 -23.03 22.53
C THR A 178 4.35 -24.02 23.65
N LYS A 179 3.52 -25.05 23.80
CA LYS A 179 3.77 -26.17 24.71
C LYS A 179 4.90 -27.06 24.17
#